data_AF-W2G3B9-F1
#
_entry.id   AF-W2G3B9-F1
#
_cell.length_a   1.000
_cell.length_b   1.000
_cell.length_c   1.000
_cell.angle_alpha   90.00
_cell.angle_beta   90.00
_cell.angle_gamma   90.00
#
_symmetry.space_group_name_H-M   'P 1'
#
loop_
_entity.id
_entity.type
_entity.pdbx_description
1 polymer ?
#
loop_
_entity_poly.entity_id
_entity_poly.type
_entity_poly.pdbx_seq_one_letter_code
_entity_poly.pdbx_strand_id
1 'polypeptide(L)'
;IGNRMLEGCPNWLAFVEGIAGSGTISLNGEVDRVYFDWWGGGMEKAGDYPITFDIKNKLVWSPHYYNTGVSPAWYFYASGTQGAEGALEGYEELDDDELKNNIEKTMDVMFGYLIEADPNIAMVMGEFAGLYGKDAHPKLTTKRATDFTIEAMLKGKYAGAYMWSLNPESAYQFNPADTYGHYTEGLLDDDWLTPNKVFVEGMAALDEMENLQMFPCFPQEVEGSESEEEEEEE
;
A
#
# COMPACT_ATOMS: atom_id res chain seq x y z
N ILE A 1 20.47 0.32 13.86
CA ILE A 1 19.64 -0.91 13.93
C ILE A 1 19.93 -1.82 12.74
N GLY A 2 19.78 -1.36 11.49
CA GLY A 2 20.06 -2.18 10.28
C GLY A 2 21.43 -2.86 10.26
N ASN A 3 22.54 -2.16 10.54
CA ASN A 3 23.86 -2.80 10.62
C ASN A 3 23.92 -3.94 11.63
N ARG A 4 23.29 -3.79 12.80
CA ARG A 4 23.25 -4.84 13.83
C ARG A 4 22.47 -6.07 13.38
N MET A 5 21.39 -5.89 12.63
CA MET A 5 20.65 -6.99 11.99
C MET A 5 21.53 -7.69 10.94
N LEU A 6 22.20 -6.91 10.08
CA LEU A 6 23.03 -7.42 8.99
C LEU A 6 24.30 -8.14 9.47
N GLU A 7 24.83 -7.81 10.65
CA GLU A 7 25.90 -8.57 11.30
C GLU A 7 25.50 -10.03 11.58
N GLY A 8 24.25 -10.28 11.95
CA GLY A 8 23.73 -11.62 12.22
C GLY A 8 23.11 -12.30 10.99
N CYS A 9 22.50 -11.51 10.12
CA CYS A 9 21.74 -11.97 8.96
C CYS A 9 22.16 -11.21 7.69
N PRO A 10 23.36 -11.47 7.14
CA PRO A 10 23.90 -10.69 6.02
C PRO A 10 23.11 -10.83 4.72
N ASN A 11 22.22 -11.82 4.61
CA ASN A 11 21.35 -12.03 3.46
C ASN A 11 20.02 -11.24 3.54
N TRP A 12 19.65 -10.72 4.71
CA TRP A 12 18.41 -9.96 4.87
C TRP A 12 18.46 -8.60 4.18
N LEU A 13 17.28 -8.00 4.01
CA LEU A 13 17.06 -6.62 3.58
C LEU A 13 16.50 -5.82 4.77
N ALA A 14 16.80 -4.53 4.83
CA ALA A 14 16.27 -3.59 5.80
C ALA A 14 15.19 -2.75 5.13
N PHE A 15 13.93 -3.07 5.44
CA PHE A 15 12.78 -2.26 5.07
C PHE A 15 12.68 -1.09 6.05
N VAL A 16 12.61 0.13 5.51
CA VAL A 16 12.58 1.36 6.30
C VAL A 16 11.35 2.17 5.92
N GLU A 17 10.42 2.24 6.87
CA GLU A 17 9.24 3.10 6.80
C GLU A 17 9.60 4.58 6.99
N GLY A 18 8.64 5.43 6.64
CA GLY A 18 8.68 6.86 6.90
C GLY A 18 8.30 7.18 8.34
N ILE A 19 8.22 8.46 8.64
CA ILE A 19 7.69 8.98 9.91
C ILE A 19 6.26 9.50 9.72
N ALA A 20 5.67 9.99 10.80
CA ALA A 20 4.45 10.80 10.72
C ALA A 20 4.82 12.28 10.81
N GLY A 21 4.25 13.10 9.93
CA GLY A 21 4.52 14.52 9.84
C GLY A 21 3.42 15.27 9.10
N SER A 22 3.82 16.41 8.54
CA SER A 22 2.95 17.23 7.71
C SER A 22 3.82 18.07 6.78
N GLY A 23 3.33 18.29 5.57
CA GLY A 23 3.92 19.17 4.59
C GLY A 23 2.89 20.14 4.01
N THR A 24 3.29 20.86 2.97
CA THR A 24 2.41 21.71 2.18
C THR A 24 2.47 21.28 0.72
N ILE A 25 1.32 21.28 0.04
CA ILE A 25 1.23 20.96 -1.38
C ILE A 25 0.25 21.90 -2.07
N SER A 26 0.53 22.22 -3.33
CA SER A 26 -0.39 22.96 -4.20
C SER A 26 -1.13 22.01 -5.14
N LEU A 27 -2.43 21.86 -4.97
CA LEU A 27 -3.31 20.96 -5.74
C LEU A 27 -4.66 21.62 -6.02
N ASN A 28 -5.28 21.31 -7.16
CA ASN A 28 -6.64 21.78 -7.51
C ASN A 28 -6.86 23.29 -7.38
N GLY A 29 -5.81 24.10 -7.63
CA GLY A 29 -5.87 25.56 -7.46
C GLY A 29 -5.70 26.06 -6.03
N GLU A 30 -5.64 25.17 -5.03
CA GLU A 30 -5.21 25.49 -3.67
C GLU A 30 -3.69 25.61 -3.63
N VAL A 31 -3.17 26.62 -2.92
CA VAL A 31 -1.74 26.93 -2.85
C VAL A 31 -1.24 26.65 -1.43
N ASP A 32 -0.14 25.90 -1.33
CA ASP A 32 0.56 25.58 -0.08
C ASP A 32 -0.37 25.06 1.03
N ARG A 33 -1.38 24.27 0.65
CA ARG A 33 -2.34 23.71 1.59
C ARG A 33 -1.66 22.57 2.35
N VAL A 34 -1.87 22.56 3.68
CA VAL A 34 -1.28 21.56 4.56
C VAL A 34 -1.87 20.19 4.28
N TYR A 35 -1.00 19.18 4.18
CA TYR A 35 -1.38 17.77 4.22
C TYR A 35 -0.68 17.09 5.41
N PHE A 36 -1.21 15.96 5.84
CA PHE A 36 -0.60 15.10 6.86
C PHE A 36 -0.15 13.80 6.22
N ASP A 37 1.01 13.31 6.63
CA ASP A 37 1.48 12.01 6.20
C ASP A 37 0.62 10.90 6.78
N TRP A 38 0.47 9.82 6.02
CA TRP A 38 0.13 8.54 6.61
C TRP A 38 1.23 8.13 7.59
N TRP A 39 0.87 7.46 8.68
CA TRP A 39 1.89 6.90 9.57
C TRP A 39 2.73 5.88 8.80
N GLY A 40 4.05 6.08 8.78
CA GLY A 40 4.96 5.29 7.94
C GLY A 40 5.15 5.87 6.52
N GLY A 41 4.46 6.95 6.14
CA GLY A 41 4.52 7.55 4.80
C GLY A 41 5.45 8.75 4.65
N GLY A 42 5.77 9.49 5.72
CA GLY A 42 6.54 10.74 5.63
C GLY A 42 8.03 10.50 5.38
N MET A 43 8.48 10.77 4.14
CA MET A 43 9.87 10.59 3.69
C MET A 43 10.40 11.81 2.91
N GLU A 44 9.82 12.99 3.06
CA GLU A 44 10.12 14.17 2.22
C GLU A 44 11.56 14.67 2.34
N LYS A 45 12.24 14.32 3.44
CA LYS A 45 13.65 14.65 3.68
C LYS A 45 14.59 13.44 3.59
N ALA A 46 14.08 12.25 3.30
CA ALA A 46 14.89 11.04 3.27
C ALA A 46 16.04 11.12 2.24
N GLY A 47 15.83 11.81 1.10
CA GLY A 47 16.86 12.03 0.09
C GLY A 47 18.02 12.91 0.57
N ASP A 48 17.75 13.88 1.45
CA ASP A 48 18.78 14.75 2.05
C ASP A 48 19.59 14.04 3.14
N TYR A 49 19.03 12.98 3.73
CA TYR A 49 19.61 12.21 4.82
C TYR A 49 19.65 10.71 4.48
N PRO A 50 20.43 10.31 3.46
CA PRO A 50 20.41 8.95 2.96
C PRO A 50 20.85 7.94 4.02
N ILE A 51 20.09 6.86 4.16
CA ILE A 51 20.42 5.76 5.05
C ILE A 51 21.45 4.85 4.38
N THR A 52 22.58 4.62 5.05
CA THR A 52 23.64 3.73 4.55
C THR A 52 23.90 2.59 5.53
N PHE A 53 24.20 1.41 4.99
CA PHE A 53 24.61 0.23 5.76
C PHE A 53 26.03 -0.21 5.39
N ASP A 54 26.67 -0.98 6.28
CA ASP A 54 28.03 -1.50 6.05
C ASP A 54 28.07 -2.52 4.91
N ILE A 55 26.97 -3.27 4.73
CA ILE A 55 26.74 -4.14 3.58
C ILE A 55 25.91 -3.37 2.55
N LYS A 56 26.41 -3.29 1.32
CA LYS A 56 25.73 -2.58 0.22
C LYS A 56 24.43 -3.27 -0.21
N ASN A 57 23.55 -2.51 -0.85
CA ASN A 57 22.31 -2.97 -1.49
C ASN A 57 21.35 -3.67 -0.51
N LYS A 58 21.24 -3.12 0.72
CA LYS A 58 20.40 -3.66 1.79
C LYS A 58 19.21 -2.79 2.18
N LEU A 59 19.12 -1.56 1.66
CA LEU A 59 18.01 -0.66 1.95
C LEU A 59 16.85 -0.91 0.99
N VAL A 60 15.64 -1.00 1.55
CA VAL A 60 14.37 -0.92 0.83
C VAL A 60 13.54 0.15 1.53
N TRP A 61 13.07 1.16 0.79
CA TRP A 61 12.12 2.13 1.33
C TRP A 61 10.73 1.50 1.36
N SER A 62 10.01 1.64 2.48
CA SER A 62 8.71 1.02 2.66
C SER A 62 7.65 1.98 3.19
N PRO A 63 7.22 2.96 2.37
CA PRO A 63 6.21 3.92 2.79
C PRO A 63 4.83 3.27 2.93
N HIS A 64 3.95 3.89 3.72
CA HIS A 64 2.53 3.54 3.79
C HIS A 64 1.68 4.59 3.06
N TYR A 65 0.59 4.18 2.41
CA TYR A 65 -0.35 5.09 1.77
C TYR A 65 -1.77 4.50 1.70
N TYR A 66 -2.73 5.08 2.43
CA TYR A 66 -4.08 4.53 2.53
C TYR A 66 -5.13 5.33 1.74
N ASN A 67 -6.35 4.81 1.70
CA ASN A 67 -7.51 5.48 1.13
C ASN A 67 -8.42 6.10 2.21
N THR A 68 -9.54 6.69 1.77
CA THR A 68 -10.53 7.34 2.64
C THR A 68 -10.98 6.50 3.84
N GLY A 69 -11.06 5.17 3.70
CA GLY A 69 -11.54 4.30 4.78
C GLY A 69 -10.77 4.51 6.09
N VAL A 70 -9.46 4.78 5.98
CA VAL A 70 -8.59 5.10 7.12
C VAL A 70 -8.73 6.56 7.53
N SER A 71 -8.65 7.49 6.57
CA SER A 71 -8.85 8.92 6.81
C SER A 71 -9.31 9.66 5.55
N PRO A 72 -10.38 10.48 5.62
CA PRO A 72 -10.85 11.37 4.55
C PRO A 72 -9.91 12.54 4.27
N ALA A 73 -8.69 12.26 3.82
CA ALA A 73 -7.73 13.30 3.49
C ALA A 73 -8.29 14.24 2.39
N TRP A 74 -8.16 15.54 2.58
CA TRP A 74 -8.84 16.54 1.74
C TRP A 74 -8.50 16.42 0.25
N TYR A 75 -7.30 15.94 -0.08
CA TYR A 75 -6.82 15.81 -1.46
C TYR A 75 -7.52 14.70 -2.26
N PHE A 76 -8.34 13.86 -1.62
CA PHE A 76 -9.24 12.92 -2.30
C PHE A 76 -10.56 13.55 -2.77
N TYR A 77 -10.81 14.82 -2.44
CA TYR A 77 -12.11 15.48 -2.65
C TYR A 77 -11.95 16.85 -3.31
N ALA A 78 -12.98 17.26 -4.06
CA ALA A 78 -13.07 18.59 -4.67
C ALA A 78 -13.34 19.66 -3.62
N SER A 79 -14.16 19.32 -2.61
CA SER A 79 -14.46 20.17 -1.46
C SER A 79 -14.88 19.33 -0.26
N GLY A 80 -14.99 19.98 0.90
CA GLY A 80 -15.48 19.38 2.15
C GLY A 80 -14.91 20.12 3.35
N THR A 81 -15.53 19.95 4.52
CA THR A 81 -15.06 20.53 5.78
C THR A 81 -14.74 19.44 6.78
N GLN A 82 -13.51 19.41 7.29
CA GLN A 82 -13.11 18.42 8.28
C GLN A 82 -13.83 18.67 9.61
N GLY A 83 -14.60 17.68 10.08
CA GLY A 83 -15.21 17.63 11.40
C GLY A 83 -14.22 17.28 12.51
N ALA A 84 -14.68 17.37 13.77
CA ALA A 84 -13.83 17.11 14.94
C ALA A 84 -13.39 15.63 15.04
N GLU A 85 -14.23 14.71 14.56
CA GLU A 85 -14.00 13.27 14.52
C GLU A 85 -13.21 12.83 13.27
N GLY A 86 -12.84 13.75 12.38
CA GLY A 86 -12.13 13.45 11.14
C GLY A 86 -13.03 13.04 9.98
N ALA A 87 -14.35 13.13 10.12
CA ALA A 87 -15.27 13.02 8.98
C ALA A 87 -15.16 14.25 8.08
N LEU A 88 -15.44 14.12 6.79
CA LEU A 88 -15.41 15.22 5.82
C LEU A 88 -16.83 15.59 5.42
N GLU A 89 -17.39 16.58 6.12
CA GLU A 89 -18.77 17.02 5.93
C GLU A 89 -18.96 17.78 4.62
N GLY A 90 -20.06 17.49 3.92
CA GLY A 90 -20.40 18.14 2.66
C GLY A 90 -19.36 17.91 1.55
N TYR A 91 -18.73 16.73 1.53
CA TYR A 91 -17.71 16.41 0.55
C TYR A 91 -18.27 16.40 -0.88
N GLU A 92 -17.43 16.78 -1.84
CA GLU A 92 -17.69 16.57 -3.26
C GLU A 92 -16.61 15.65 -3.84
N GLU A 93 -17.01 14.55 -4.48
CA GLU A 93 -16.06 13.59 -5.05
C GLU A 93 -15.45 14.12 -6.35
N LEU A 94 -14.14 14.00 -6.47
CA LEU A 94 -13.39 14.31 -7.69
C LEU A 94 -13.80 13.38 -8.85
N ASP A 95 -13.55 13.83 -10.07
CA ASP A 95 -13.47 12.92 -11.22
C ASP A 95 -12.17 12.09 -11.19
N ASP A 96 -12.05 11.15 -12.13
CA ASP A 96 -10.94 10.19 -12.15
C ASP A 96 -9.60 10.86 -12.45
N ASP A 97 -9.57 11.83 -13.37
CA ASP A 97 -8.34 12.51 -13.78
C ASP A 97 -7.77 13.35 -12.63
N GLU A 98 -8.65 14.09 -11.93
CA GLU A 98 -8.25 14.90 -10.78
C GLU A 98 -7.85 14.04 -9.58
N LEU A 99 -8.61 12.99 -9.25
CA LEU A 99 -8.30 12.09 -8.14
C LEU A 99 -6.96 11.39 -8.37
N LYS A 100 -6.74 10.86 -9.58
CA LYS A 100 -5.47 10.23 -9.97
C LYS A 100 -4.31 11.20 -9.88
N ASN A 101 -4.44 12.41 -10.45
CA ASN A 101 -3.39 13.43 -10.35
C ASN A 101 -3.04 13.76 -8.89
N ASN A 102 -4.05 13.86 -8.02
CA ASN A 102 -3.80 14.19 -6.61
C ASN A 102 -3.04 13.07 -5.91
N ILE A 103 -3.45 11.81 -6.10
CA ILE A 103 -2.77 10.64 -5.55
C ILE A 103 -1.33 10.57 -6.02
N GLU A 104 -1.08 10.72 -7.33
CA GLU A 104 0.27 10.71 -7.87
C GLU A 104 1.14 11.80 -7.22
N LYS A 105 0.62 13.01 -7.06
CA LYS A 105 1.38 14.14 -6.49
C LYS A 105 1.59 14.04 -4.98
N THR A 106 0.60 13.54 -4.23
CA THR A 106 0.75 13.35 -2.78
C THR A 106 1.70 12.20 -2.48
N MET A 107 1.62 11.09 -3.22
CA MET A 107 2.61 10.02 -3.12
C MET A 107 4.01 10.53 -3.47
N ASP A 108 4.16 11.32 -4.54
CA ASP A 108 5.45 11.88 -4.96
C ASP A 108 6.07 12.77 -3.88
N VAL A 109 5.31 13.74 -3.35
CA VAL A 109 5.83 14.64 -2.31
C VAL A 109 6.16 13.89 -1.03
N MET A 110 5.36 12.90 -0.62
CA MET A 110 5.58 12.13 0.61
C MET A 110 6.81 11.23 0.50
N PHE A 111 6.98 10.53 -0.64
CA PHE A 111 8.04 9.52 -0.79
C PHE A 111 8.47 9.22 -2.23
N GLY A 112 7.58 9.38 -3.23
CA GLY A 112 7.80 8.91 -4.59
C GLY A 112 9.02 9.53 -5.28
N TYR A 113 9.35 10.79 -4.96
CA TYR A 113 10.53 11.48 -5.51
C TYR A 113 11.85 10.73 -5.29
N LEU A 114 11.92 9.87 -4.26
CA LEU A 114 13.10 9.06 -3.97
C LEU A 114 13.45 8.14 -5.14
N ILE A 115 12.46 7.58 -5.83
CA ILE A 115 12.69 6.68 -6.98
C ILE A 115 13.34 7.45 -8.14
N GLU A 116 12.94 8.71 -8.35
CA GLU A 116 13.54 9.54 -9.40
C GLU A 116 14.95 10.01 -9.05
N ALA A 117 15.24 10.16 -7.75
CA ALA A 117 16.52 10.63 -7.25
C ALA A 117 17.67 9.61 -7.44
N ASP A 118 17.38 8.31 -7.35
CA ASP A 118 18.37 7.24 -7.61
C ASP A 118 17.70 6.00 -8.22
N PRO A 119 18.04 5.60 -9.47
CA PRO A 119 17.46 4.43 -10.12
C PRO A 119 17.81 3.09 -9.44
N ASN A 120 18.71 3.08 -8.44
CA ASN A 120 19.05 1.89 -7.65
C ASN A 120 18.19 1.76 -6.38
N ILE A 121 17.29 2.71 -6.11
CA ILE A 121 16.38 2.61 -4.99
C ILE A 121 15.36 1.49 -5.23
N ALA A 122 15.25 0.60 -4.24
CA ALA A 122 14.13 -0.32 -4.13
C ALA A 122 13.07 0.30 -3.23
N MET A 123 11.84 0.41 -3.74
CA MET A 123 10.68 0.82 -2.97
C MET A 123 9.64 -0.29 -2.99
N VAL A 124 9.13 -0.66 -1.81
CA VAL A 124 8.04 -1.61 -1.62
C VAL A 124 6.98 -0.94 -0.78
N MET A 125 5.77 -0.74 -1.30
CA MET A 125 4.69 -0.16 -0.50
C MET A 125 4.40 -1.04 0.71
N GLY A 126 4.69 -0.53 1.90
CA GLY A 126 4.68 -1.29 3.16
C GLY A 126 3.27 -1.64 3.61
N GLU A 127 2.35 -0.70 3.44
CA GLU A 127 0.91 -0.90 3.61
C GLU A 127 0.16 0.06 2.68
N PHE A 128 -0.91 -0.43 2.05
CA PHE A 128 -1.84 0.42 1.31
C PHE A 128 -3.25 -0.15 1.29
N ALA A 129 -4.18 0.63 0.72
CA ALA A 129 -5.61 0.39 0.61
C ALA A 129 -6.38 0.71 1.91
N GLY A 130 -7.35 -0.13 2.26
CA GLY A 130 -8.36 0.12 3.28
C GLY A 130 -9.64 -0.65 2.95
N LEU A 131 -10.80 0.03 3.00
CA LEU A 131 -12.02 -0.50 2.39
C LEU A 131 -11.87 -0.53 0.86
N TYR A 132 -12.57 -1.44 0.20
CA TYR A 132 -12.54 -1.58 -1.25
C TYR A 132 -13.89 -2.03 -1.82
N GLY A 133 -14.32 -3.26 -1.51
CA GLY A 133 -15.58 -3.81 -2.00
C GLY A 133 -16.80 -3.25 -1.26
N LYS A 134 -16.59 -2.67 -0.08
CA LYS A 134 -17.65 -2.07 0.75
C LYS A 134 -17.79 -0.56 0.60
N ASP A 135 -17.18 0.05 -0.42
CA ASP A 135 -17.19 1.50 -0.61
C ASP A 135 -18.61 2.05 -0.81
N ALA A 136 -19.03 2.93 0.11
CA ALA A 136 -20.35 3.55 0.10
C ALA A 136 -20.40 4.90 -0.62
N HIS A 137 -19.28 5.39 -1.17
CA HIS A 137 -19.28 6.63 -1.92
C HIS A 137 -20.03 6.50 -3.26
N PRO A 138 -20.82 7.49 -3.69
CA PRO A 138 -21.51 7.47 -4.97
C PRO A 138 -20.62 7.23 -6.20
N LYS A 139 -19.43 7.82 -6.25
CA LYS A 139 -18.44 7.56 -7.32
C LYS A 139 -17.40 6.51 -6.92
N LEU A 140 -17.55 5.82 -5.80
CA LEU A 140 -16.57 4.84 -5.30
C LEU A 140 -15.17 5.43 -5.07
N THR A 141 -15.08 6.61 -4.45
CA THR A 141 -13.79 7.30 -4.20
C THR A 141 -12.79 6.46 -3.38
N THR A 142 -13.24 5.69 -2.39
CA THR A 142 -12.35 4.83 -1.58
C THR A 142 -11.70 3.76 -2.44
N LYS A 143 -12.50 3.06 -3.27
CA LYS A 143 -12.01 2.06 -4.22
C LYS A 143 -11.10 2.69 -5.29
N ARG A 144 -11.55 3.76 -5.94
CA ARG A 144 -10.77 4.45 -6.99
C ARG A 144 -9.44 4.96 -6.46
N ALA A 145 -9.38 5.42 -5.21
CA ALA A 145 -8.12 5.86 -4.60
C ALA A 145 -7.12 4.69 -4.48
N THR A 146 -7.57 3.49 -4.14
CA THR A 146 -6.73 2.29 -4.17
C THR A 146 -6.29 1.96 -5.59
N ASP A 147 -7.20 1.99 -6.57
CA ASP A 147 -6.89 1.69 -7.96
C ASP A 147 -5.78 2.63 -8.49
N PHE A 148 -5.93 3.94 -8.27
CA PHE A 148 -4.94 4.93 -8.71
C PHE A 148 -3.64 4.89 -7.90
N THR A 149 -3.68 4.42 -6.66
CA THR A 149 -2.45 4.13 -5.90
C THR A 149 -1.69 2.98 -6.57
N ILE A 150 -2.37 1.92 -7.03
CA ILE A 150 -1.76 0.82 -7.78
C ILE A 150 -1.18 1.34 -9.10
N GLU A 151 -1.93 2.15 -9.84
CA GLU A 151 -1.42 2.76 -11.08
C GLU A 151 -0.15 3.61 -10.85
N ALA A 152 -0.13 4.40 -9.77
CA ALA A 152 1.05 5.18 -9.40
C ALA A 152 2.25 4.29 -9.05
N MET A 153 2.05 3.18 -8.33
CA MET A 153 3.10 2.20 -8.04
C MET A 153 3.65 1.53 -9.31
N LEU A 154 2.78 1.14 -10.25
CA LEU A 154 3.18 0.54 -11.53
C LEU A 154 3.96 1.54 -12.39
N LYS A 155 3.48 2.79 -12.49
CA LYS A 155 4.16 3.89 -13.18
C LYS A 155 5.54 4.17 -12.58
N GLY A 156 5.63 4.17 -11.25
CA GLY A 156 6.87 4.36 -10.51
C GLY A 156 7.78 3.13 -10.47
N LYS A 157 7.37 2.00 -11.05
CA LYS A 157 8.11 0.72 -11.05
C LYS A 157 8.50 0.25 -9.66
N TYR A 158 7.56 0.30 -8.72
CA TYR A 158 7.79 -0.18 -7.36
C TYR A 158 8.13 -1.67 -7.40
N ALA A 159 9.04 -2.10 -6.52
CA ALA A 159 9.52 -3.48 -6.46
C ALA A 159 8.50 -4.46 -5.86
N GLY A 160 7.44 -3.94 -5.23
CA GLY A 160 6.37 -4.73 -4.63
C GLY A 160 5.43 -3.88 -3.79
N ALA A 161 4.42 -4.52 -3.22
CA ALA A 161 3.50 -3.92 -2.27
C ALA A 161 2.92 -4.98 -1.33
N TYR A 162 2.60 -4.58 -0.11
CA TYR A 162 1.77 -5.34 0.82
C TYR A 162 0.44 -4.63 0.98
N MET A 163 -0.62 -5.20 0.41
CA MET A 163 -1.97 -4.69 0.61
C MET A 163 -2.40 -4.98 2.05
N TRP A 164 -2.93 -3.97 2.72
CA TRP A 164 -3.49 -4.10 4.06
C TRP A 164 -5.02 -4.29 3.94
N SER A 165 -5.60 -5.45 4.27
CA SER A 165 -4.94 -6.66 4.80
C SER A 165 -5.61 -7.95 4.35
N LEU A 166 -4.95 -9.08 4.59
CA LEU A 166 -5.57 -10.40 4.48
C LEU A 166 -6.76 -10.55 5.45
N ASN A 167 -6.60 -10.03 6.66
CA ASN A 167 -7.51 -10.19 7.79
C ASN A 167 -8.87 -9.50 7.55
N PRO A 168 -10.01 -10.19 7.70
CA PRO A 168 -11.33 -9.61 7.52
C PRO A 168 -11.69 -8.56 8.58
N GLU A 169 -11.13 -8.69 9.78
CA GLU A 169 -11.43 -7.83 10.94
C GLU A 169 -10.66 -6.51 10.97
N SER A 170 -9.83 -6.23 9.97
CA SER A 170 -9.14 -4.94 9.85
C SER A 170 -10.15 -3.81 9.79
N ALA A 171 -10.02 -2.86 10.73
CA ALA A 171 -11.03 -1.86 11.00
C ALA A 171 -10.69 -0.48 10.45
N TYR A 172 -11.74 0.20 9.97
CA TYR A 172 -11.70 1.50 9.31
C TYR A 172 -12.77 2.41 9.90
N GLN A 173 -12.53 3.72 9.85
CA GLN A 173 -13.33 4.70 10.59
C GLN A 173 -14.32 5.46 9.71
N PHE A 174 -14.22 5.39 8.39
CA PHE A 174 -15.01 6.24 7.50
C PHE A 174 -15.60 5.48 6.33
N ASN A 175 -16.93 5.54 6.16
CA ASN A 175 -17.61 5.03 4.98
C ASN A 175 -19.05 5.57 4.85
N PRO A 176 -19.33 6.53 3.94
CA PRO A 176 -18.36 7.30 3.14
C PRO A 176 -17.66 8.39 3.98
N ALA A 177 -17.01 9.37 3.34
CA ALA A 177 -16.14 10.37 3.98
C ALA A 177 -16.78 11.14 5.15
N ASP A 178 -18.08 11.41 5.08
CA ASP A 178 -18.84 12.16 6.09
C ASP A 178 -19.37 11.27 7.25
N THR A 179 -19.19 9.96 7.16
CA THR A 179 -19.78 9.01 8.11
C THR A 179 -18.69 8.33 8.91
N TYR A 180 -18.44 8.84 10.12
CA TYR A 180 -17.58 8.19 11.11
C TYR A 180 -18.27 6.95 11.69
N GLY A 181 -17.54 5.84 11.80
CA GLY A 181 -18.07 4.58 12.27
C GLY A 181 -17.02 3.50 12.53
N HIS A 182 -17.45 2.25 12.46
CA HIS A 182 -16.60 1.07 12.56
C HIS A 182 -16.95 0.12 11.43
N TYR A 183 -16.05 0.01 10.47
CA TYR A 183 -16.22 -0.81 9.27
C TYR A 183 -15.05 -1.78 9.20
N THR A 184 -15.27 -2.99 8.71
CA THR A 184 -14.20 -3.99 8.57
C THR A 184 -14.13 -4.52 7.16
N GLU A 185 -12.93 -4.73 6.64
CA GLU A 185 -12.71 -5.40 5.35
C GLU A 185 -11.27 -5.91 5.23
N GLY A 186 -11.11 -7.08 4.61
CA GLY A 186 -9.85 -7.62 4.14
C GLY A 186 -10.05 -8.44 2.87
N LEU A 187 -9.00 -9.15 2.45
CA LEU A 187 -9.09 -10.09 1.31
C LEU A 187 -9.89 -11.35 1.64
N LEU A 188 -10.07 -11.67 2.92
CA LEU A 188 -10.98 -12.71 3.37
C LEU A 188 -12.29 -12.09 3.86
N ASP A 189 -13.35 -12.87 3.83
CA ASP A 189 -14.58 -12.64 4.56
C ASP A 189 -14.41 -13.06 6.04
N ASP A 190 -15.35 -12.67 6.90
CA ASP A 190 -15.31 -12.90 8.36
C ASP A 190 -15.19 -14.38 8.78
N ASP A 191 -15.44 -15.32 7.85
CA ASP A 191 -15.27 -16.75 8.07
C ASP A 191 -13.80 -17.23 7.98
N TRP A 192 -12.87 -16.34 7.62
CA TRP A 192 -11.44 -16.61 7.44
C TRP A 192 -11.10 -17.65 6.37
N LEU A 193 -12.05 -17.96 5.49
CA LEU A 193 -11.94 -19.02 4.48
C LEU A 193 -12.34 -18.53 3.10
N THR A 194 -13.40 -17.75 3.02
CA THR A 194 -13.96 -17.26 1.75
C THR A 194 -13.21 -16.00 1.33
N PRO A 195 -12.64 -15.96 0.11
CA PRO A 195 -12.02 -14.74 -0.37
C PRO A 195 -13.08 -13.69 -0.72
N ASN A 196 -12.87 -12.45 -0.28
CA ASN A 196 -13.57 -11.27 -0.77
C ASN A 196 -13.17 -11.04 -2.24
N LYS A 197 -13.93 -11.65 -3.15
CA LYS A 197 -13.60 -11.68 -4.58
C LYS A 197 -13.45 -10.31 -5.20
N VAL A 198 -14.28 -9.35 -4.81
CA VAL A 198 -14.22 -7.98 -5.34
C VAL A 198 -12.87 -7.35 -4.99
N PHE A 199 -12.41 -7.51 -3.75
CA PHE A 199 -11.13 -6.96 -3.32
C PHE A 199 -9.96 -7.71 -3.96
N VAL A 200 -9.98 -9.05 -3.97
CA VAL A 200 -8.94 -9.87 -4.60
C VAL A 200 -8.80 -9.54 -6.10
N GLU A 201 -9.92 -9.47 -6.84
CA GLU A 201 -9.91 -9.10 -8.27
C GLU A 201 -9.38 -7.69 -8.49
N GLY A 202 -9.64 -6.78 -7.55
CA GLY A 202 -9.05 -5.44 -7.55
C GLY A 202 -7.53 -5.42 -7.47
N MET A 203 -6.98 -6.25 -6.59
CA MET A 203 -5.53 -6.31 -6.37
C MET A 203 -4.78 -7.03 -7.49
N ALA A 204 -5.48 -7.74 -8.38
CA ALA A 204 -4.87 -8.41 -9.54
C ALA A 204 -4.18 -7.42 -10.51
N ALA A 205 -4.47 -6.11 -10.43
CA ALA A 205 -3.72 -5.10 -11.18
C ALA A 205 -2.22 -5.08 -10.80
N LEU A 206 -1.85 -5.53 -9.60
CA LEU A 206 -0.46 -5.69 -9.19
C LEU A 206 0.28 -6.82 -9.95
N ASP A 207 -0.43 -7.71 -10.64
CA ASP A 207 0.17 -8.78 -11.43
C ASP A 207 1.03 -8.23 -12.59
N GLU A 208 0.86 -6.95 -12.94
CA GLU A 208 1.67 -6.25 -13.94
C GLU A 208 3.04 -5.75 -13.41
N MET A 209 3.32 -5.90 -12.11
CA MET A 209 4.60 -5.49 -11.52
C MET A 209 5.78 -6.20 -12.18
N GLU A 210 6.84 -5.43 -12.48
CA GLU A 210 8.02 -5.95 -13.15
C GLU A 210 8.70 -7.03 -12.29
N ASN A 211 9.05 -8.15 -12.90
CA ASN A 211 9.71 -9.27 -12.23
C ASN A 211 8.89 -9.95 -11.12
N LEU A 212 7.57 -9.74 -11.07
CA LEU A 212 6.70 -10.49 -10.17
C LEU A 212 6.84 -11.99 -10.42
N GLN A 213 7.11 -12.74 -9.35
CA GLN A 213 7.20 -14.19 -9.37
C GLN A 213 6.33 -14.74 -8.25
N MET A 214 5.43 -15.66 -8.62
CA MET A 214 4.68 -16.40 -7.62
C MET A 214 5.64 -17.21 -6.76
N PHE A 215 5.38 -17.19 -5.44
CA PHE A 215 6.12 -18.04 -4.54
C PHE A 215 5.95 -19.51 -4.98
N PRO A 216 7.05 -20.27 -5.14
CA PRO A 216 6.95 -21.62 -5.67
C PRO A 216 6.11 -22.49 -4.72
N CYS A 217 5.17 -23.23 -5.28
CA CYS A 217 4.49 -24.28 -4.52
C CYS A 217 5.53 -25.30 -4.05
N PHE A 218 5.53 -25.64 -2.76
CA PHE A 218 6.32 -26.76 -2.28
C PHE A 218 5.70 -28.07 -2.79
N PRO A 219 6.50 -29.03 -3.28
CA PRO A 219 5.98 -30.36 -3.60
C PRO A 219 5.32 -30.94 -2.36
N GLN A 220 4.09 -31.43 -2.49
CA GLN A 220 3.46 -32.22 -1.44
C GLN A 220 4.11 -33.60 -1.46
N GLU A 221 4.64 -34.04 -0.31
CA GLU A 221 4.99 -35.45 -0.15
C GLU A 221 3.69 -36.27 -0.20
N VAL A 222 3.55 -37.08 -1.25
CA VAL A 222 2.46 -38.04 -1.33
C VAL A 222 2.89 -39.26 -0.53
N GLU A 223 2.29 -39.49 0.64
CA GLU A 223 2.45 -40.77 1.34
C GLU A 223 1.92 -41.89 0.43
N GLY A 224 2.81 -42.73 -0.11
CA GLY A 224 2.42 -43.96 -0.81
C GLY A 224 3.16 -44.35 -2.08
N SER A 225 4.34 -43.81 -2.40
CA SER A 225 5.19 -44.38 -3.46
C SER A 225 6.41 -45.09 -2.87
N GLU A 226 6.19 -46.18 -2.14
CA GLU A 226 7.19 -47.24 -2.09
C GLU A 226 7.16 -47.94 -3.44
N SER A 227 8.22 -47.77 -4.23
CA SER A 227 8.46 -48.52 -5.45
C SER A 227 8.70 -49.99 -5.06
N GLU A 228 7.80 -50.87 -5.50
CA GLU A 228 8.08 -52.30 -5.62
C GLU A 228 9.15 -52.48 -6.71
N GLU A 229 10.42 -52.59 -6.32
CA GLU A 229 11.48 -53.12 -7.18
C GLU A 229 12.28 -54.19 -6.43
N GLU A 230 12.30 -55.38 -7.06
CA GLU A 230 13.26 -56.49 -6.94
C GLU A 230 13.01 -57.62 -5.91
N GLU A 231 12.14 -58.57 -6.30
CA GLU A 231 12.42 -60.01 -6.13
C GLU A 231 12.25 -60.71 -7.49
N GLU A 232 13.35 -60.88 -8.24
CA GLU A 232 13.48 -62.00 -9.18
C GLU A 232 14.69 -62.85 -8.73
N GLU A 233 14.38 -63.98 -8.09
CA GLU A 233 15.28 -65.10 -7.89
C GLU A 233 15.46 -65.85 -9.23
N GLU A 234 16.71 -66.04 -9.67
CA GLU A 234 17.27 -67.32 -10.16
C GLU A 234 18.81 -67.28 -10.22
#